data_AF-A0A969GN66-F1
#
_entry.id   AF-A0A969GN66-F1
#
_cell.length_a   1.000
_cell.length_b   1.000
_cell.length_c   1.000
_cell.angle_alpha   90.00
_cell.angle_beta   90.00
_cell.angle_gamma   90.00
#
_symmetry.space_group_name_H-M   'P 1'
#
loop_
_entity.id
_entity.type
_entity.pdbx_description
1 polymer ?
#
loop_
_entity_poly.entity_id
_entity_poly.type
_entity_poly.pdbx_seq_one_letter_code
_entity_poly.pdbx_strand_id
1 'polypeptide(L)'
;RIYVDDVLVMDQWQQGPPRNFVVDVNVAAGAHAVRVEYFQATGTALVQLDVGYIQNFPDWKAEYFNNPDVAGAPVVVRNDKDINFNWGRNPPVPGLPANNYSIRWSRNANFEQARYLFEITLAGGARLWLDGVLLIDNWNDNPPNTVLQAETQELSAGGHDLRVDYVKRTGVGQITVRWNKIQEAGPPVAVINGPNQGKVGEQIGFSANGSSVSQGSSLKSVTWEFGDGSTAQGVSVNHIYNAPGKYNVKMVLVDNNDLSDDATLEINIVQDAQPPVAVINSPDTGTVDVPILFDGSASTADGKIVDYVWNFGDGTTANAMQIEQTFLAPGTYNVELTVTDEAGLSSSATKQVVIAPGAGPAPTDTPAPVAPTNTPAPVAPTDTPAPQAPTNTPVPELPTETPTPEVEGGGNPLTGKNWGLVSYLADGAPVNVIEGTQVQLVFNADNTYDGLSGCNNYSGTYVATADTLTLTPGVTTQKICSDPAGVMEQESAYLGLLPTAATYVVNGTQLVINNGDGVTILTYNAQ
;
A
#
# COMPACT_ATOMS: atom_id res chain seq x y z
N ARG A 1 -3.62 53.32 -31.47
CA ARG A 1 -3.88 52.55 -30.24
C ARG A 1 -5.34 52.70 -29.86
N ILE A 2 -5.93 51.70 -29.23
CA ILE A 2 -7.28 51.77 -28.64
C ILE A 2 -7.18 51.33 -27.19
N TYR A 3 -7.82 52.08 -26.30
CA TYR A 3 -7.97 51.78 -24.89
C TYR A 3 -9.45 51.69 -24.53
N VAL A 4 -9.80 50.79 -23.61
CA VAL A 4 -11.12 50.70 -22.98
C VAL A 4 -10.91 50.72 -21.47
N ASP A 5 -11.55 51.65 -20.78
CA ASP A 5 -11.35 51.93 -19.34
C ASP A 5 -9.86 52.04 -18.95
N ASP A 6 -9.12 52.83 -19.73
CA ASP A 6 -7.66 53.01 -19.65
C ASP A 6 -6.79 51.74 -19.88
N VAL A 7 -7.38 50.57 -20.08
CA VAL A 7 -6.67 49.34 -20.51
C VAL A 7 -6.37 49.41 -22.00
N LEU A 8 -5.10 49.23 -22.38
CA LEU A 8 -4.67 49.16 -23.79
C LEU A 8 -5.14 47.85 -24.42
N VAL A 9 -6.16 47.92 -25.27
CA VAL A 9 -6.73 46.74 -25.96
C VAL A 9 -6.14 46.53 -27.35
N MET A 10 -5.62 47.58 -28.00
CA MET A 10 -4.98 47.46 -29.32
C MET A 10 -3.77 48.39 -29.42
N ASP A 11 -2.56 47.84 -29.54
CA ASP A 11 -1.39 48.59 -30.00
C ASP A 11 -1.06 48.29 -31.47
N GLN A 12 -1.11 49.35 -32.27
CA GLN A 12 -0.75 49.37 -33.70
C GLN A 12 -0.04 50.69 -34.02
N TRP A 13 0.88 51.11 -33.15
CA TRP A 13 1.63 52.36 -33.28
C TRP A 13 2.79 52.26 -34.30
N GLN A 14 2.44 52.05 -35.57
CA GLN A 14 3.39 51.85 -36.68
C GLN A 14 2.94 52.60 -37.94
N GLN A 15 3.89 53.01 -38.79
CA GLN A 15 3.60 53.63 -40.09
C GLN A 15 3.17 52.57 -41.12
N GLY A 16 2.16 52.86 -41.94
CA GLY A 16 1.74 51.98 -43.03
C GLY A 16 0.67 52.60 -43.93
N PRO A 17 0.28 51.91 -45.02
CA PRO A 17 -0.93 52.24 -45.78
C PRO A 17 -2.20 52.01 -44.93
N PRO A 18 -3.37 52.50 -45.36
CA PRO A 18 -4.64 52.21 -44.69
C PRO A 18 -4.86 50.71 -44.46
N ARG A 19 -5.23 50.34 -43.23
CA ARG A 19 -5.48 48.98 -42.77
C ARG A 19 -6.68 48.98 -41.84
N ASN A 20 -7.44 47.89 -41.85
CA ASN A 20 -8.49 47.66 -40.86
C ASN A 20 -7.90 46.79 -39.75
N PHE A 21 -8.17 47.17 -38.50
CA PHE A 21 -7.82 46.39 -37.31
C PHE A 21 -9.09 46.20 -36.48
N VAL A 22 -9.23 45.03 -35.86
CA VAL A 22 -10.36 44.67 -35.01
C VAL A 22 -9.80 44.12 -33.70
N VAL A 23 -10.44 44.49 -32.59
CA VAL A 23 -10.23 43.87 -31.29
C VAL A 23 -11.59 43.62 -30.66
N ASP A 24 -11.78 42.42 -30.12
CA ASP A 24 -12.95 42.10 -29.30
C ASP A 24 -12.60 42.43 -27.84
N VAL A 25 -13.47 43.15 -27.14
CA VAL A 25 -13.24 43.55 -25.74
C VAL A 25 -14.43 43.12 -24.89
N ASN A 26 -14.17 42.27 -23.91
CA ASN A 26 -15.16 41.92 -22.90
C ASN A 26 -15.32 43.10 -21.94
N VAL A 27 -16.49 43.74 -21.97
CA VAL A 27 -16.88 44.80 -21.04
C VAL A 27 -18.13 44.38 -20.26
N ALA A 28 -18.32 44.96 -19.08
CA ALA A 28 -19.53 44.74 -18.30
C ALA A 28 -20.74 45.40 -18.98
N ALA A 29 -21.96 45.14 -18.47
CA ALA A 29 -23.12 45.93 -18.84
C ALA A 29 -23.02 47.32 -18.17
N GLY A 30 -22.71 48.37 -18.95
CA GLY A 30 -22.54 49.71 -18.41
C GLY A 30 -22.04 50.73 -19.43
N ALA A 31 -21.64 51.89 -18.92
CA ALA A 31 -20.90 52.89 -19.71
C ALA A 31 -19.40 52.67 -19.52
N HIS A 32 -18.67 52.59 -20.63
CA HIS A 32 -17.23 52.33 -20.68
C HIS A 32 -16.52 53.45 -21.45
N ALA A 33 -15.32 53.84 -21.01
CA ALA A 33 -14.54 54.90 -21.62
C ALA A 33 -13.67 54.35 -22.76
N VAL A 34 -13.86 54.83 -23.99
CA VAL A 34 -13.04 54.42 -25.15
C VAL A 34 -12.11 55.56 -25.55
N ARG A 35 -10.79 55.34 -25.51
CA ARG A 35 -9.78 56.29 -26.03
C ARG A 35 -9.10 55.71 -27.25
N VAL A 36 -9.11 56.46 -28.36
CA VAL A 36 -8.34 56.14 -29.57
C VAL A 36 -7.19 57.13 -29.72
N GLU A 37 -5.98 56.62 -29.89
CA GLU A 37 -4.81 57.41 -30.25
C GLU A 37 -4.42 57.08 -31.70
N TYR A 38 -4.23 58.10 -32.51
CA TYR A 38 -3.91 58.00 -33.93
C TYR A 38 -2.82 59.01 -34.30
N PHE A 39 -1.95 58.65 -35.25
CA PHE A 39 -0.97 59.59 -35.81
C PHE A 39 -0.90 59.48 -37.32
N GLN A 40 -0.57 60.61 -37.95
CA GLN A 40 -0.31 60.73 -39.38
C GLN A 40 1.16 61.09 -39.58
N ALA A 41 1.96 60.21 -40.18
CA ALA A 41 3.35 60.52 -40.51
C ALA A 41 3.44 61.30 -41.84
N THR A 42 2.97 60.68 -42.94
CA THR A 42 3.05 61.22 -44.30
C THR A 42 1.95 60.62 -45.18
N GLY A 43 1.45 61.35 -46.18
CA GLY A 43 0.49 60.83 -47.17
C GLY A 43 -0.98 61.01 -46.77
N THR A 44 -1.85 60.09 -47.17
CA THR A 44 -3.30 60.11 -46.88
C THR A 44 -3.59 59.83 -45.40
N ALA A 45 -4.44 60.63 -44.77
CA ALA A 45 -4.90 60.41 -43.40
C ALA A 45 -6.28 59.73 -43.40
N LEU A 46 -6.41 58.67 -42.60
CA LEU A 46 -7.68 57.97 -42.40
C LEU A 46 -7.67 57.29 -41.02
N VAL A 47 -8.69 57.57 -40.22
CA VAL A 47 -9.04 56.81 -39.04
C VAL A 47 -10.56 56.68 -38.98
N GLN A 48 -11.04 55.46 -38.74
CA GLN A 48 -12.44 55.13 -38.55
C GLN A 48 -12.53 54.17 -37.36
N LEU A 49 -13.51 54.40 -36.49
CA LEU A 49 -13.83 53.53 -35.37
C LEU A 49 -15.31 53.14 -35.50
N ASP A 50 -15.55 51.86 -35.74
CA ASP A 50 -16.88 51.26 -35.63
C ASP A 50 -16.93 50.42 -34.35
N VAL A 51 -17.96 50.65 -33.53
CA VAL A 51 -18.20 49.89 -32.29
C VAL A 51 -19.54 49.17 -32.45
N GLY A 52 -19.49 47.85 -32.56
CA GLY A 52 -20.68 46.99 -32.58
C GLY A 52 -20.83 46.25 -31.26
N TYR A 53 -22.07 46.08 -30.79
CA TYR A 53 -22.35 45.07 -29.78
C TYR A 53 -22.11 43.69 -30.40
N ILE A 54 -21.10 42.98 -29.89
CA ILE A 54 -20.82 41.60 -30.27
C ILE A 54 -21.97 40.75 -29.69
N GLN A 55 -22.78 40.13 -30.55
CA GLN A 55 -23.71 39.09 -30.09
C GLN A 55 -22.91 38.07 -29.29
N ASN A 56 -23.39 37.67 -28.11
CA ASN A 56 -22.67 36.69 -27.31
C ASN A 56 -22.46 35.40 -28.12
N PHE A 57 -21.20 35.02 -28.32
CA PHE A 57 -20.77 33.81 -29.01
C PHE A 57 -20.22 32.82 -27.97
N PRO A 58 -21.09 32.11 -27.22
CA PRO A 58 -20.66 31.24 -26.11
C PRO A 58 -19.83 30.03 -26.56
N ASP A 59 -19.83 29.71 -27.85
CA ASP A 59 -19.06 28.61 -28.43
C ASP A 59 -17.90 29.12 -29.29
N TRP A 60 -18.17 29.42 -30.57
CA TRP A 60 -17.21 29.99 -31.52
C TRP A 60 -17.84 31.14 -32.29
N LYS A 61 -17.19 32.31 -32.26
CA LYS A 61 -17.47 33.41 -33.19
C LYS A 61 -16.95 33.00 -34.57
N ALA A 62 -17.87 32.74 -35.49
CA ALA A 62 -17.58 32.25 -36.84
C ALA A 62 -17.85 33.35 -37.88
N GLU A 63 -16.80 33.78 -38.58
CA GLU A 63 -16.79 34.85 -39.58
C GLU A 63 -16.58 34.24 -40.99
N TYR A 64 -17.55 34.39 -41.88
CA TYR A 64 -17.58 33.75 -43.20
C TYR A 64 -17.27 34.75 -44.31
N PHE A 65 -16.22 34.50 -45.11
CA PHE A 65 -15.73 35.40 -46.15
C PHE A 65 -15.96 34.83 -47.55
N ASN A 66 -16.38 35.67 -48.50
CA ASN A 66 -16.58 35.31 -49.92
C ASN A 66 -15.28 35.34 -50.76
N ASN A 67 -14.13 35.27 -50.09
CA ASN A 67 -12.79 35.24 -50.68
C ASN A 67 -11.94 34.21 -49.93
N PRO A 68 -10.82 33.72 -50.51
CA PRO A 68 -10.04 32.64 -49.92
C PRO A 68 -8.94 33.11 -48.95
N ASP A 69 -8.88 34.41 -48.62
CA ASP A 69 -7.72 35.02 -47.95
C ASP A 69 -8.08 35.66 -46.58
N VAL A 70 -9.26 35.34 -46.05
CA VAL A 70 -9.78 35.75 -44.73
C VAL A 70 -9.72 37.28 -44.50
N ALA A 71 -10.02 38.02 -45.57
CA ALA A 71 -9.81 39.45 -45.69
C ALA A 71 -11.12 40.22 -45.97
N GLY A 72 -11.12 41.50 -45.58
CA GLY A 72 -12.29 42.38 -45.71
C GLY A 72 -13.33 42.17 -44.61
N ALA A 73 -14.57 42.61 -44.85
CA ALA A 73 -15.70 42.36 -43.96
C ALA A 73 -16.29 40.95 -44.23
N PRO A 74 -16.66 40.18 -43.19
CA PRO A 74 -17.36 38.91 -43.37
C PRO A 74 -18.78 39.14 -43.91
N VAL A 75 -19.26 38.19 -44.71
CA VAL A 75 -20.62 38.16 -45.26
C VAL A 75 -21.62 37.68 -44.22
N VAL A 76 -21.21 36.75 -43.34
CA VAL A 76 -22.01 36.23 -42.22
C VAL A 76 -21.12 36.12 -41.00
N VAL A 77 -21.64 36.53 -39.84
CA VAL A 77 -21.06 36.25 -38.51
C VAL A 77 -22.10 35.53 -37.67
N ARG A 78 -21.74 34.42 -37.00
CA ARG A 78 -22.66 33.63 -36.17
C ARG A 78 -21.94 32.85 -35.07
N ASN A 79 -22.70 32.32 -34.10
CA ASN A 79 -22.21 31.31 -33.16
C ASN A 79 -22.22 29.93 -33.83
N ASP A 80 -21.05 29.33 -34.05
CA ASP A 80 -20.94 27.91 -34.40
C ASP A 80 -20.69 27.10 -33.12
N LYS A 81 -21.53 26.09 -32.86
CA LYS A 81 -21.48 25.26 -31.63
C LYS A 81 -20.12 24.57 -31.49
N ASP A 82 -19.63 23.95 -32.57
CA ASP A 82 -18.32 23.29 -32.66
C ASP A 82 -17.79 23.47 -34.09
N ILE A 83 -16.48 23.38 -34.30
CA ILE A 83 -15.89 23.32 -35.65
C ILE A 83 -15.90 21.85 -36.09
N ASN A 84 -17.04 21.39 -36.62
CA ASN A 84 -17.22 20.03 -37.13
C ASN A 84 -18.18 20.02 -38.32
N PHE A 85 -17.67 20.35 -39.50
CA PHE A 85 -18.46 20.61 -40.70
C PHE A 85 -18.05 19.75 -41.87
N ASN A 86 -19.04 19.27 -42.62
CA ASN A 86 -18.87 18.70 -43.95
C ASN A 86 -19.96 19.27 -44.86
N TRP A 87 -19.60 20.27 -45.66
CA TRP A 87 -20.50 20.92 -46.62
C TRP A 87 -20.48 20.23 -47.99
N GLY A 88 -19.58 19.27 -48.21
CA GLY A 88 -19.37 18.65 -49.51
C GLY A 88 -19.07 19.71 -50.58
N ARG A 89 -19.78 19.67 -51.72
CA ARG A 89 -19.59 20.64 -52.81
C ARG A 89 -20.38 21.95 -52.63
N ASN A 90 -21.21 22.07 -51.60
CA ASN A 90 -22.09 23.22 -51.39
C ASN A 90 -21.36 24.39 -50.71
N PRO A 91 -21.88 25.63 -50.83
CA PRO A 91 -21.46 26.74 -49.97
C PRO A 91 -21.86 26.47 -48.51
N PRO A 92 -21.11 27.01 -47.52
CA PRO A 92 -21.33 26.68 -46.11
C PRO A 92 -22.54 27.40 -45.51
N VAL A 93 -22.92 28.55 -46.09
CA VAL A 93 -24.09 29.37 -45.77
C VAL A 93 -24.64 30.01 -47.04
N PRO A 94 -25.93 30.38 -47.11
CA PRO A 94 -26.47 31.19 -48.20
C PRO A 94 -25.70 32.51 -48.35
N GLY A 95 -25.44 32.92 -49.59
CA GLY A 95 -24.69 34.14 -49.92
C GLY A 95 -23.18 33.96 -50.08
N LEU A 96 -22.60 32.83 -49.67
CA LEU A 96 -21.22 32.47 -50.01
C LEU A 96 -21.14 31.70 -51.35
N PRO A 97 -20.02 31.80 -52.09
CA PRO A 97 -19.77 30.97 -53.27
C PRO A 97 -19.47 29.52 -52.85
N ALA A 98 -19.67 28.57 -53.77
CA ALA A 98 -19.40 27.14 -53.51
C ALA A 98 -17.89 26.80 -53.41
N ASN A 99 -17.03 27.69 -53.89
CA ASN A 99 -15.57 27.59 -53.99
C ASN A 99 -14.97 28.99 -53.76
N ASN A 100 -13.68 29.08 -53.41
CA ASN A 100 -12.96 30.32 -53.09
C ASN A 100 -13.60 31.13 -51.95
N TYR A 101 -14.02 30.43 -50.89
CA TYR A 101 -14.43 31.04 -49.63
C TYR A 101 -13.45 30.69 -48.50
N SER A 102 -13.49 31.47 -47.43
CA SER A 102 -12.75 31.20 -46.20
C SER A 102 -13.59 31.52 -44.97
N ILE A 103 -13.19 30.97 -43.83
CA ILE A 103 -13.90 31.12 -42.55
C ILE A 103 -12.85 31.35 -41.46
N ARG A 104 -13.14 32.25 -40.51
CA ARG A 104 -12.40 32.38 -39.25
C ARG A 104 -13.31 31.99 -38.09
N TRP A 105 -12.86 31.07 -37.25
CA TRP A 105 -13.42 30.84 -35.94
C TRP A 105 -12.50 31.42 -34.88
N SER A 106 -13.09 32.01 -33.84
CA SER A 106 -12.38 32.50 -32.67
C SER A 106 -13.18 32.24 -31.40
N ARG A 107 -12.47 31.95 -30.31
CA ARG A 107 -13.03 31.88 -28.95
C ARG A 107 -11.92 32.03 -27.91
N ASN A 108 -12.28 32.44 -26.71
CA ASN A 108 -11.52 32.09 -25.52
C ASN A 108 -12.03 30.72 -25.02
N ALA A 109 -11.12 29.81 -24.65
CA ALA A 109 -11.44 28.48 -24.16
C ALA A 109 -10.69 28.22 -22.84
N ASN A 110 -11.39 27.71 -21.83
CA ASN A 110 -10.78 27.35 -20.57
C ASN A 110 -10.09 25.98 -20.66
N PHE A 111 -8.85 25.92 -20.19
CA PHE A 111 -8.04 24.71 -20.09
C PHE A 111 -7.66 24.44 -18.62
N GLU A 112 -7.39 23.17 -18.33
CA GLU A 112 -6.70 22.78 -17.10
C GLU A 112 -5.19 22.87 -17.34
N GLN A 113 -4.38 23.00 -16.28
CA GLN A 113 -2.94 22.89 -16.44
C GLN A 113 -2.57 21.47 -16.90
N ALA A 114 -2.01 21.34 -18.10
CA ALA A 114 -1.51 20.10 -18.70
C ALA A 114 -0.91 20.36 -20.09
N ARG A 115 -0.26 19.33 -20.64
CA ARG A 115 0.11 19.24 -22.06
C ARG A 115 -1.11 18.91 -22.93
N TYR A 116 -1.25 19.55 -24.08
CA TYR A 116 -2.36 19.34 -25.04
C TYR A 116 -1.84 19.09 -26.46
N LEU A 117 -2.57 18.26 -27.22
CA LEU A 117 -2.40 18.06 -28.66
C LEU A 117 -3.59 18.65 -29.42
N PHE A 118 -3.33 19.53 -30.39
CA PHE A 118 -4.34 20.11 -31.28
C PHE A 118 -4.31 19.42 -32.65
N GLU A 119 -5.49 19.11 -33.18
CA GLU A 119 -5.67 18.39 -34.46
C GLU A 119 -6.75 19.05 -35.33
N ILE A 120 -6.49 19.13 -36.64
CA ILE A 120 -7.47 19.51 -37.65
C ILE A 120 -7.57 18.38 -38.69
N THR A 121 -8.77 17.83 -38.89
CA THR A 121 -9.10 16.98 -40.04
C THR A 121 -9.86 17.81 -41.08
N LEU A 122 -9.39 17.92 -42.32
CA LEU A 122 -9.99 18.83 -43.31
C LEU A 122 -9.93 18.37 -44.78
N ALA A 123 -10.57 19.16 -45.64
CA ALA A 123 -10.35 19.27 -47.08
C ALA A 123 -10.16 20.76 -47.43
N GLY A 124 -9.11 21.13 -48.16
CA GLY A 124 -8.69 22.53 -48.33
C GLY A 124 -7.51 22.90 -47.42
N GLY A 125 -7.42 24.14 -46.97
CA GLY A 125 -6.33 24.65 -46.12
C GLY A 125 -6.82 25.15 -44.77
N ALA A 126 -5.95 25.12 -43.76
CA ALA A 126 -6.22 25.67 -42.43
C ALA A 126 -4.99 26.24 -41.74
N ARG A 127 -5.24 27.15 -40.80
CA ARG A 127 -4.28 27.68 -39.83
C ARG A 127 -4.87 27.65 -38.44
N LEU A 128 -4.06 27.33 -37.44
CA LEU A 128 -4.46 27.33 -36.03
C LEU A 128 -3.51 28.19 -35.21
N TRP A 129 -4.07 29.08 -34.40
CA TRP A 129 -3.34 29.86 -33.40
C TRP A 129 -3.86 29.57 -32.00
N LEU A 130 -2.95 29.62 -31.05
CA LEU A 130 -3.17 29.59 -29.60
C LEU A 130 -2.44 30.80 -29.00
N ASP A 131 -3.14 31.67 -28.28
CA ASP A 131 -2.60 32.90 -27.66
C ASP A 131 -1.79 33.79 -28.64
N GLY A 132 -2.20 33.79 -29.92
CA GLY A 132 -1.53 34.49 -31.01
C GLY A 132 -0.33 33.76 -31.62
N VAL A 133 0.15 32.66 -31.03
CA VAL A 133 1.20 31.79 -31.57
C VAL A 133 0.61 30.86 -32.65
N LEU A 134 1.21 30.84 -33.84
CA LEU A 134 0.80 30.01 -34.97
C LEU A 134 1.30 28.57 -34.78
N LEU A 135 0.40 27.63 -34.50
CA LEU A 135 0.73 26.22 -34.23
C LEU A 135 0.65 25.33 -35.49
N ILE A 136 -0.25 25.65 -36.42
CA ILE A 136 -0.41 24.94 -37.69
C ILE A 136 -0.48 25.98 -38.81
N ASP A 137 0.41 25.90 -39.80
CA ASP A 137 0.33 26.69 -41.04
C ASP A 137 0.29 25.79 -42.28
N ASN A 138 -0.90 25.41 -42.72
CA ASN A 138 -1.10 24.71 -43.99
C ASN A 138 -2.21 25.38 -44.80
N TRP A 139 -1.88 26.52 -45.43
CA TRP A 139 -2.78 27.27 -46.30
C TRP A 139 -2.89 26.72 -47.74
N ASN A 140 -2.57 25.44 -47.94
CA ASN A 140 -2.61 24.75 -49.24
C ASN A 140 -3.94 23.99 -49.43
N ASP A 141 -4.29 23.61 -50.66
CA ASP A 141 -5.45 22.75 -50.93
C ASP A 141 -5.12 21.28 -50.65
N ASN A 142 -5.55 20.75 -49.50
CA ASN A 142 -5.38 19.35 -49.12
C ASN A 142 -6.61 18.50 -49.52
N PRO A 143 -6.45 17.19 -49.83
CA PRO A 143 -7.59 16.29 -50.08
C PRO A 143 -8.44 16.06 -48.82
N PRO A 144 -9.71 15.60 -48.95
CA PRO A 144 -10.56 15.32 -47.80
C PRO A 144 -9.99 14.25 -46.85
N ASN A 145 -10.32 14.41 -45.58
CA ASN A 145 -9.77 13.68 -44.43
C ASN A 145 -8.25 13.83 -44.23
N THR A 146 -7.64 14.93 -44.72
CA THR A 146 -6.24 15.23 -44.36
C THR A 146 -6.18 15.63 -42.89
N VAL A 147 -5.29 14.99 -42.12
CA VAL A 147 -5.07 15.29 -40.70
C VAL A 147 -3.82 16.17 -40.56
N LEU A 148 -3.95 17.27 -39.82
CA LEU A 148 -2.87 18.15 -39.40
C LEU A 148 -2.80 18.16 -37.88
N GLN A 149 -1.61 18.02 -37.32
CA GLN A 149 -1.36 18.07 -35.89
C GLN A 149 -0.34 19.15 -35.57
N ALA A 150 -0.53 19.84 -34.44
CA ALA A 150 0.48 20.72 -33.86
C ALA A 150 1.50 19.92 -33.06
N GLU A 151 2.66 20.53 -32.75
CA GLU A 151 3.49 20.07 -31.63
C GLU A 151 2.71 20.19 -30.30
N THR A 152 3.07 19.39 -29.30
CA THR A 152 2.35 19.40 -28.02
C THR A 152 2.61 20.68 -27.23
N GLN A 153 1.54 21.29 -26.72
CA GLN A 153 1.60 22.59 -26.04
C GLN A 153 1.39 22.44 -24.53
N GLU A 154 2.27 23.03 -23.73
CA GLU A 154 2.07 23.17 -22.28
C GLU A 154 1.13 24.34 -22.00
N LEU A 155 -0.04 24.05 -21.42
CA LEU A 155 -1.03 25.07 -21.06
C LEU A 155 -1.09 25.26 -19.55
N SER A 156 -1.23 26.51 -19.14
CA SER A 156 -1.63 26.89 -17.78
C SER A 156 -3.12 26.60 -17.55
N ALA A 157 -3.56 26.50 -16.29
CA ALA A 157 -4.98 26.54 -15.99
C ALA A 157 -5.52 27.95 -16.24
N GLY A 158 -6.60 28.08 -17.02
CA GLY A 158 -7.22 29.38 -17.33
C GLY A 158 -7.76 29.48 -18.75
N GLY A 159 -8.16 30.69 -19.14
CA GLY A 159 -8.67 30.99 -20.48
C GLY A 159 -7.54 31.28 -21.47
N HIS A 160 -7.52 30.54 -22.57
CA HIS A 160 -6.59 30.69 -23.69
C HIS A 160 -7.33 31.07 -24.98
N ASP A 161 -6.73 31.89 -25.82
CA ASP A 161 -7.34 32.38 -27.06
C ASP A 161 -7.06 31.43 -28.23
N LEU A 162 -8.11 30.83 -28.77
CA LEU A 162 -8.05 29.98 -29.95
C LEU A 162 -8.55 30.74 -31.18
N ARG A 163 -7.80 30.64 -32.28
CA ARG A 163 -8.24 31.04 -33.62
C ARG A 163 -7.97 29.94 -34.62
N VAL A 164 -8.95 29.67 -35.48
CA VAL A 164 -8.80 28.77 -36.63
C VAL A 164 -9.25 29.51 -37.88
N ASP A 165 -8.35 29.68 -38.84
CA ASP A 165 -8.71 30.12 -40.19
C ASP A 165 -8.78 28.88 -41.09
N TYR A 166 -9.72 28.87 -42.04
CA TYR A 166 -9.92 27.79 -43.02
C TYR A 166 -10.21 28.36 -44.41
N VAL A 167 -9.74 27.68 -45.45
CA VAL A 167 -10.00 28.03 -46.85
C VAL A 167 -10.42 26.82 -47.66
N LYS A 168 -11.45 27.01 -48.49
CA LYS A 168 -11.81 26.08 -49.56
C LYS A 168 -11.68 26.78 -50.91
N ARG A 169 -10.60 26.53 -51.65
CA ARG A 169 -10.44 27.06 -53.02
C ARG A 169 -11.20 26.20 -54.04
N THR A 170 -11.14 24.87 -53.91
CA THR A 170 -11.83 23.93 -54.82
C THR A 170 -12.42 22.71 -54.08
N GLY A 171 -12.99 21.74 -54.81
CA GLY A 171 -13.30 20.42 -54.27
C GLY A 171 -14.49 20.35 -53.30
N VAL A 172 -14.29 19.65 -52.19
CA VAL A 172 -15.25 19.52 -51.09
C VAL A 172 -14.83 20.40 -49.90
N GLY A 173 -15.79 20.91 -49.13
CA GLY A 173 -15.53 21.64 -47.90
C GLY A 173 -15.74 20.74 -46.69
N GLN A 174 -14.70 20.55 -45.91
CA GLN A 174 -14.69 19.71 -44.71
C GLN A 174 -13.69 20.31 -43.71
N ILE A 175 -14.10 20.45 -42.45
CA ILE A 175 -13.18 20.74 -41.34
C ILE A 175 -13.75 20.25 -40.00
N THR A 176 -12.93 19.54 -39.25
CA THR A 176 -13.16 19.17 -37.85
C THR A 176 -11.92 19.58 -37.04
N VAL A 177 -12.10 20.33 -35.97
CA VAL A 177 -11.02 20.71 -35.03
C VAL A 177 -11.24 20.01 -33.71
N ARG A 178 -10.16 19.47 -33.13
CA ARG A 178 -10.17 18.80 -31.82
C ARG A 178 -8.90 19.15 -31.05
N TRP A 179 -8.98 19.04 -29.74
CA TRP A 179 -7.81 18.98 -28.88
C TRP A 179 -8.01 17.91 -27.81
N ASN A 180 -6.92 17.25 -27.45
CA ASN A 180 -6.91 16.25 -26.39
C ASN A 180 -5.95 16.72 -25.29
N LYS A 181 -6.42 16.70 -24.04
CA LYS A 181 -5.51 16.77 -22.88
C LYS A 181 -4.67 15.50 -22.91
N ILE A 182 -3.36 15.67 -23.05
CA ILE A 182 -2.42 14.57 -22.85
C ILE A 182 -2.34 14.41 -21.33
N GLN A 183 -2.85 13.29 -20.83
CA GLN A 183 -2.46 12.83 -19.51
C GLN A 183 -1.00 12.39 -19.65
N GLU A 184 -0.09 13.17 -19.09
CA GLU A 184 1.26 12.68 -18.92
C GLU A 184 1.25 11.58 -17.88
N ALA A 185 1.89 10.47 -18.24
CA ALA A 185 2.36 9.52 -17.27
C ALA A 185 3.13 10.25 -16.16
N GLY A 186 2.70 10.10 -14.91
CA GLY A 186 3.61 10.31 -13.80
C GLY A 186 4.83 9.40 -13.95
N PRO A 187 5.98 9.75 -13.34
CA PRO A 187 7.12 8.85 -13.30
C PRO A 187 6.73 7.50 -12.65
N PRO A 188 7.53 6.44 -12.85
CA PRO A 188 7.40 5.24 -12.04
C PRO A 188 7.34 5.56 -10.55
N VAL A 189 6.66 4.69 -9.78
CA VAL A 189 6.59 4.78 -8.32
C VAL A 189 7.04 3.46 -7.74
N ALA A 190 8.10 3.49 -6.93
CA ALA A 190 8.70 2.33 -6.29
C ALA A 190 8.03 2.03 -4.94
N VAL A 191 7.62 0.77 -4.75
CA VAL A 191 7.06 0.25 -3.50
C VAL A 191 7.71 -1.09 -3.20
N ILE A 192 8.29 -1.22 -2.00
CA ILE A 192 8.80 -2.50 -1.49
C ILE A 192 7.72 -3.13 -0.61
N ASN A 193 7.36 -4.38 -0.92
CA ASN A 193 6.59 -5.26 -0.07
C ASN A 193 7.49 -6.39 0.45
N GLY A 194 7.67 -6.45 1.77
CA GLY A 194 8.47 -7.46 2.47
C GLY A 194 8.41 -7.23 3.99
N PRO A 195 8.87 -8.17 4.82
CA PRO A 195 8.84 -8.03 6.27
C PRO A 195 9.93 -7.04 6.75
N ASN A 196 9.68 -6.39 7.89
CA ASN A 196 10.62 -5.49 8.56
C ASN A 196 11.45 -6.19 9.67
N GLN A 197 11.25 -7.49 9.87
CA GLN A 197 12.05 -8.35 10.76
C GLN A 197 12.24 -9.73 10.13
N GLY A 198 13.26 -10.46 10.58
CA GLY A 198 13.49 -11.85 10.19
C GLY A 198 14.65 -12.47 10.97
N LYS A 199 14.98 -13.74 10.70
CA LYS A 199 16.01 -14.47 11.44
C LYS A 199 17.27 -14.75 10.62
N VAL A 200 18.40 -14.91 11.30
CA VAL A 200 19.66 -15.35 10.68
C VAL A 200 19.47 -16.73 10.04
N GLY A 201 19.87 -16.86 8.77
CA GLY A 201 19.72 -18.09 7.99
C GLY A 201 18.31 -18.35 7.43
N GLU A 202 17.32 -17.50 7.74
CA GLU A 202 15.98 -17.59 7.18
C GLU A 202 15.94 -17.05 5.74
N GLN A 203 15.12 -17.66 4.88
CA GLN A 203 14.88 -17.18 3.52
C GLN A 203 13.72 -16.16 3.53
N ILE A 204 14.06 -14.89 3.34
CA ILE A 204 13.14 -13.75 3.43
C ILE A 204 12.77 -13.27 2.03
N GLY A 205 11.47 -13.14 1.75
CA GLY A 205 10.95 -12.68 0.46
C GLY A 205 10.70 -11.17 0.42
N PHE A 206 11.09 -10.55 -0.70
CA PHE A 206 10.78 -9.15 -1.03
C PHE A 206 10.17 -9.08 -2.42
N SER A 207 9.27 -8.12 -2.65
CA SER A 207 8.65 -7.90 -3.96
C SER A 207 8.41 -6.41 -4.25
N ALA A 208 8.45 -6.05 -5.53
CA ALA A 208 8.08 -4.75 -6.05
C ALA A 208 6.57 -4.67 -6.40
N ASN A 209 5.76 -5.62 -5.92
CA ASN A 209 4.30 -5.55 -6.06
C ASN A 209 3.78 -4.24 -5.46
N GLY A 210 2.75 -3.64 -6.06
CA GLY A 210 2.28 -2.30 -5.69
C GLY A 210 3.10 -1.15 -6.27
N SER A 211 4.29 -1.40 -6.83
CA SER A 211 4.99 -0.41 -7.67
C SER A 211 4.21 -0.15 -8.96
N SER A 212 4.42 1.02 -9.55
CA SER A 212 3.86 1.39 -10.85
C SER A 212 4.92 1.91 -11.82
N VAL A 213 4.63 1.82 -13.11
CA VAL A 213 5.44 2.39 -14.20
C VAL A 213 4.68 3.53 -14.87
N SER A 214 5.38 4.34 -15.65
CA SER A 214 4.76 5.41 -16.46
C SER A 214 3.57 4.87 -17.27
N GLN A 215 2.45 5.61 -17.30
CA GLN A 215 1.27 5.26 -18.08
C GLN A 215 1.62 5.00 -19.56
N GLY A 216 1.27 3.81 -20.07
CA GLY A 216 1.60 3.37 -21.43
C GLY A 216 3.02 2.83 -21.61
N SER A 217 3.85 2.87 -20.58
CA SER A 217 5.15 2.17 -20.52
C SER A 217 4.99 0.75 -19.99
N SER A 218 6.09 0.02 -19.95
CA SER A 218 6.21 -1.29 -19.29
C SER A 218 7.54 -1.38 -18.54
N LEU A 219 7.58 -2.25 -17.54
CA LEU A 219 8.75 -2.43 -16.68
C LEU A 219 9.96 -2.92 -17.47
N LYS A 220 11.11 -2.25 -17.30
CA LYS A 220 12.39 -2.58 -17.96
C LYS A 220 13.32 -3.37 -17.05
N SER A 221 13.44 -2.96 -15.78
CA SER A 221 14.24 -3.67 -14.78
C SER A 221 13.82 -3.36 -13.35
N VAL A 222 14.07 -4.30 -12.44
CA VAL A 222 14.02 -4.11 -10.99
C VAL A 222 15.31 -4.69 -10.41
N THR A 223 16.04 -3.89 -9.65
CA THR A 223 17.32 -4.24 -9.01
C THR A 223 17.23 -4.01 -7.50
N TRP A 224 17.76 -4.96 -6.73
CA TRP A 224 17.74 -4.97 -5.27
C TRP A 224 19.15 -4.93 -4.70
N GLU A 225 19.36 -4.16 -3.63
CA GLU A 225 20.57 -4.12 -2.82
C GLU A 225 20.17 -4.38 -1.36
N PHE A 226 20.66 -5.45 -0.73
CA PHE A 226 20.17 -5.88 0.60
C PHE A 226 20.94 -5.26 1.78
N GLY A 227 21.82 -4.29 1.54
CA GLY A 227 22.61 -3.62 2.58
C GLY A 227 23.76 -4.45 3.19
N ASP A 228 23.81 -5.76 2.94
CA ASP A 228 24.92 -6.66 3.32
C ASP A 228 26.00 -6.82 2.24
N GLY A 229 25.84 -6.10 1.11
CA GLY A 229 26.71 -6.16 -0.07
C GLY A 229 26.24 -7.14 -1.15
N SER A 230 25.16 -7.88 -0.92
CA SER A 230 24.52 -8.72 -1.95
C SER A 230 23.44 -7.97 -2.74
N THR A 231 23.15 -8.46 -3.94
CA THR A 231 22.22 -7.85 -4.89
C THR A 231 21.39 -8.89 -5.63
N ALA A 232 20.15 -8.56 -6.01
CA ALA A 232 19.29 -9.41 -6.85
C ALA A 232 18.56 -8.62 -7.94
N GLN A 233 17.89 -9.33 -8.86
CA GLN A 233 17.06 -8.75 -9.92
C GLN A 233 15.75 -9.52 -10.07
N GLY A 234 14.68 -8.80 -10.42
CA GLY A 234 13.35 -9.36 -10.62
C GLY A 234 12.27 -8.68 -9.78
N VAL A 235 11.00 -8.92 -10.13
CA VAL A 235 9.84 -8.34 -9.42
C VAL A 235 9.68 -8.92 -8.02
N SER A 236 10.01 -10.20 -7.82
CA SER A 236 10.07 -10.84 -6.51
C SER A 236 11.41 -11.55 -6.36
N VAL A 237 12.03 -11.40 -5.20
CA VAL A 237 13.36 -11.95 -4.87
C VAL A 237 13.35 -12.52 -3.45
N ASN A 238 14.18 -13.51 -3.21
CA ASN A 238 14.42 -14.06 -1.87
C ASN A 238 15.88 -13.78 -1.47
N HIS A 239 16.12 -13.51 -0.19
CA HIS A 239 17.46 -13.30 0.36
C HIS A 239 17.63 -14.01 1.71
N ILE A 240 18.88 -14.31 2.08
CA ILE A 240 19.26 -14.95 3.35
C ILE A 240 20.38 -14.13 4.00
N TYR A 241 20.09 -13.56 5.17
CA TYR A 241 21.09 -12.86 5.97
C TYR A 241 21.86 -13.84 6.87
N ASN A 242 23.18 -13.83 6.78
CA ASN A 242 24.07 -14.76 7.51
C ASN A 242 24.59 -14.21 8.84
N ALA A 243 24.16 -13.00 9.24
CA ALA A 243 24.54 -12.35 10.48
C ALA A 243 23.36 -11.51 11.02
N PRO A 244 23.23 -11.34 12.35
CA PRO A 244 22.23 -10.45 12.92
C PRO A 244 22.63 -8.98 12.72
N GLY A 245 21.63 -8.11 12.53
CA GLY A 245 21.85 -6.69 12.29
C GLY A 245 20.66 -5.99 11.65
N LYS A 246 20.75 -4.66 11.55
CA LYS A 246 19.82 -3.85 10.76
C LYS A 246 20.36 -3.64 9.36
N TYR A 247 19.52 -3.88 8.35
CA TYR A 247 19.87 -3.77 6.95
C TYR A 247 18.87 -2.88 6.22
N ASN A 248 19.36 -2.03 5.32
CA ASN A 248 18.52 -1.22 4.44
C ASN A 248 18.41 -1.94 3.09
N VAL A 249 17.24 -2.52 2.82
CA VAL A 249 16.91 -3.11 1.52
C VAL A 249 16.49 -1.98 0.59
N LYS A 250 17.35 -1.65 -0.38
CA LYS A 250 17.04 -0.69 -1.44
C LYS A 250 16.56 -1.43 -2.68
N MET A 251 15.53 -0.90 -3.32
CA MET A 251 15.01 -1.37 -4.60
C MET A 251 14.95 -0.19 -5.57
N VAL A 252 15.51 -0.38 -6.77
CA VAL A 252 15.43 0.58 -7.88
C VAL A 252 14.66 -0.08 -9.01
N LEU A 253 13.67 0.61 -9.56
CA LEU A 253 12.96 0.16 -10.75
C LEU A 253 13.12 1.16 -11.90
N VAL A 254 13.13 0.64 -13.12
CA VAL A 254 13.25 1.41 -14.36
C VAL A 254 12.20 0.92 -15.35
N ASP A 255 11.58 1.83 -16.08
CA ASP A 255 10.63 1.51 -17.16
C ASP A 255 11.23 1.69 -18.57
N ASN A 256 10.48 1.31 -19.61
CA ASN A 256 10.96 1.34 -20.99
C ASN A 256 11.09 2.75 -21.60
N ASN A 257 10.73 3.81 -20.86
CA ASN A 257 11.04 5.20 -21.20
C ASN A 257 12.35 5.69 -20.54
N ASP A 258 13.12 4.79 -19.91
CA ASP A 258 14.34 5.11 -19.14
C ASP A 258 14.10 6.02 -17.92
N LEU A 259 12.85 6.11 -17.45
CA LEU A 259 12.51 6.73 -16.17
C LEU A 259 12.68 5.70 -15.03
N SER A 260 13.12 6.18 -13.86
CA SER A 260 13.42 5.35 -12.70
C SER A 260 12.92 5.96 -11.40
N ASP A 261 12.59 5.11 -10.44
CA ASP A 261 12.31 5.48 -9.05
C ASP A 261 12.92 4.45 -8.09
N ASP A 262 13.12 4.83 -6.83
CA ASP A 262 13.69 3.95 -5.80
C ASP A 262 13.02 4.04 -4.43
N ALA A 263 13.00 2.90 -3.74
CA ALA A 263 12.42 2.74 -2.41
C ALA A 263 13.41 2.04 -1.48
N THR A 264 13.25 2.24 -0.17
CA THR A 264 14.09 1.61 0.86
C THR A 264 13.25 1.11 2.03
N LEU A 265 13.54 -0.10 2.52
CA LEU A 265 12.92 -0.74 3.69
C LEU A 265 14.01 -1.13 4.69
N GLU A 266 13.91 -0.69 5.94
CA GLU A 266 14.76 -1.23 7.02
C GLU A 266 14.22 -2.59 7.47
N ILE A 267 15.09 -3.60 7.52
CA ILE A 267 14.81 -4.91 8.10
C ILE A 267 15.76 -5.20 9.26
N ASN A 268 15.23 -5.67 10.38
CA ASN A 268 16.00 -6.08 11.55
C ASN A 268 16.12 -7.60 11.64
N ILE A 269 17.33 -8.12 11.44
CA ILE A 269 17.65 -9.55 11.49
C ILE A 269 18.15 -9.91 12.87
N VAL A 270 17.47 -10.87 13.51
CA VAL A 270 17.81 -11.38 14.85
C VAL A 270 18.36 -12.80 14.78
N GLN A 271 19.23 -13.14 15.72
CA GLN A 271 19.67 -14.52 15.94
C GLN A 271 18.78 -15.14 17.03
N ASP A 272 18.31 -16.36 16.80
CA ASP A 272 17.55 -17.11 17.82
C ASP A 272 18.47 -17.48 18.99
N ALA A 273 18.03 -17.16 20.21
CA ALA A 273 18.69 -17.60 21.44
C ALA A 273 18.77 -19.13 21.49
N GLN A 274 19.96 -19.66 21.78
CA GLN A 274 20.19 -21.08 21.95
C GLN A 274 20.04 -21.48 23.43
N PRO A 275 19.52 -22.69 23.72
CA PRO A 275 19.49 -23.19 25.08
C PRO A 275 20.88 -23.23 25.71
N PRO A 276 20.99 -23.04 27.04
CA PRO A 276 22.26 -23.11 27.74
C PRO A 276 22.93 -24.49 27.61
N VAL A 277 24.24 -24.55 27.84
CA VAL A 277 25.00 -25.80 27.96
C VAL A 277 25.28 -26.05 29.43
N ALA A 278 24.59 -27.04 30.02
CA ALA A 278 24.79 -27.46 31.39
C ALA A 278 26.11 -28.24 31.56
N VAL A 279 26.87 -27.94 32.62
CA VAL A 279 28.13 -28.63 32.94
C VAL A 279 28.20 -28.93 34.43
N ILE A 280 28.38 -30.20 34.80
CA ILE A 280 28.57 -30.65 36.19
C ILE A 280 30.05 -30.88 36.47
N ASN A 281 30.62 -30.08 37.37
CA ASN A 281 31.91 -30.36 38.00
C ASN A 281 31.68 -30.95 39.40
N SER A 282 32.15 -32.17 39.60
CA SER A 282 32.13 -32.89 40.89
C SER A 282 33.15 -34.03 40.86
N PRO A 283 33.52 -34.62 42.00
CA PRO A 283 34.07 -35.98 42.05
C PRO A 283 33.13 -37.02 41.43
N ASP A 284 33.68 -38.13 40.93
CA ASP A 284 32.92 -39.29 40.44
C ASP A 284 32.55 -40.28 41.57
N THR A 285 33.17 -40.12 42.74
CA THR A 285 33.01 -41.00 43.90
C THR A 285 33.00 -40.22 45.21
N GLY A 286 32.41 -40.82 46.24
CA GLY A 286 32.44 -40.30 47.61
C GLY A 286 32.15 -41.38 48.64
N THR A 287 31.92 -40.97 49.88
CA THR A 287 31.59 -41.87 51.01
C THR A 287 30.38 -41.36 51.76
N VAL A 288 29.61 -42.27 52.35
CA VAL A 288 28.47 -41.93 53.22
C VAL A 288 28.89 -40.93 54.30
N ASP A 289 28.01 -39.98 54.60
CA ASP A 289 28.18 -38.89 55.59
C ASP A 289 29.34 -37.90 55.32
N VAL A 290 29.92 -37.89 54.11
CA VAL A 290 30.91 -36.89 53.68
C VAL A 290 30.30 -35.94 52.63
N PRO A 291 30.31 -34.61 52.84
CA PRO A 291 29.86 -33.66 51.85
C PRO A 291 30.68 -33.69 50.56
N ILE A 292 30.00 -33.65 49.42
CA ILE A 292 30.59 -33.55 48.08
C ILE A 292 30.18 -32.20 47.49
N LEU A 293 31.16 -31.41 47.05
CA LEU A 293 30.91 -30.17 46.31
C LEU A 293 30.49 -30.50 44.86
N PHE A 294 29.34 -29.95 44.47
CA PHE A 294 28.83 -29.91 43.11
C PHE A 294 28.85 -28.47 42.61
N ASP A 295 29.41 -28.28 41.41
CA ASP A 295 29.66 -26.96 40.84
C ASP A 295 29.17 -26.90 39.38
N GLY A 296 28.22 -26.00 39.14
CA GLY A 296 27.61 -25.74 37.84
C GLY A 296 28.19 -24.51 37.11
N SER A 297 29.16 -23.81 37.71
CA SER A 297 29.70 -22.52 37.22
C SER A 297 30.38 -22.57 35.83
N ALA A 298 30.72 -23.76 35.34
CA ALA A 298 31.24 -23.97 33.98
C ALA A 298 30.14 -24.06 32.89
N SER A 299 28.86 -23.96 33.28
CA SER A 299 27.74 -23.91 32.33
C SER A 299 27.74 -22.59 31.55
N THR A 300 27.30 -22.61 30.29
CA THR A 300 27.33 -21.44 29.39
C THR A 300 25.97 -21.15 28.75
N ALA A 301 25.74 -19.92 28.29
CA ALA A 301 24.54 -19.49 27.57
C ALA A 301 24.89 -18.34 26.61
N ASP A 302 24.01 -18.01 25.67
CA ASP A 302 24.15 -16.80 24.83
C ASP A 302 24.00 -15.50 25.65
N GLY A 303 23.21 -15.57 26.72
CA GLY A 303 23.05 -14.53 27.74
C GLY A 303 23.56 -14.98 29.12
N LYS A 304 22.84 -14.62 30.18
CA LYS A 304 23.10 -15.05 31.55
C LYS A 304 22.28 -16.26 31.94
N ILE A 305 22.90 -17.20 32.65
CA ILE A 305 22.19 -18.23 33.42
C ILE A 305 21.62 -17.57 34.68
N VAL A 306 20.32 -17.76 34.90
CA VAL A 306 19.56 -17.19 36.04
C VAL A 306 19.17 -18.25 37.06
N ASP A 307 19.22 -19.54 36.71
CA ASP A 307 18.78 -20.64 37.57
C ASP A 307 19.67 -21.89 37.47
N TYR A 308 19.85 -22.60 38.59
CA TYR A 308 20.71 -23.79 38.73
C TYR A 308 20.04 -24.82 39.64
N VAL A 309 19.20 -25.69 39.08
CA VAL A 309 18.44 -26.72 39.81
C VAL A 309 19.18 -28.06 39.77
N TRP A 310 19.50 -28.58 40.96
CA TRP A 310 20.09 -29.89 41.16
C TRP A 310 19.06 -30.92 41.62
N ASN A 311 19.14 -32.12 41.07
CA ASN A 311 18.48 -33.32 41.57
C ASN A 311 19.55 -34.39 41.81
N PHE A 312 19.75 -34.80 43.05
CA PHE A 312 20.84 -35.71 43.41
C PHE A 312 20.50 -37.20 43.24
N GLY A 313 19.27 -37.53 42.81
CA GLY A 313 18.82 -38.91 42.61
C GLY A 313 18.59 -39.71 43.90
N ASP A 314 18.82 -39.11 45.08
CA ASP A 314 18.50 -39.65 46.40
C ASP A 314 17.13 -39.19 46.94
N GLY A 315 16.42 -38.36 46.16
CA GLY A 315 15.16 -37.71 46.54
C GLY A 315 15.31 -36.27 47.04
N THR A 316 16.54 -35.75 47.16
CA THR A 316 16.81 -34.36 47.50
C THR A 316 17.12 -33.50 46.27
N THR A 317 16.85 -32.21 46.39
CA THR A 317 17.12 -31.20 45.37
C THR A 317 17.74 -29.95 45.99
N ALA A 318 18.44 -29.15 45.18
CA ALA A 318 18.98 -27.86 45.59
C ALA A 318 18.87 -26.83 44.47
N ASN A 319 18.95 -25.55 44.83
CA ASN A 319 18.96 -24.43 43.89
C ASN A 319 20.12 -23.49 44.23
N ALA A 320 21.24 -23.63 43.52
CA ALA A 320 22.46 -22.82 43.69
C ALA A 320 23.48 -23.15 42.59
N MET A 321 24.31 -22.18 42.18
CA MET A 321 25.40 -22.39 41.23
C MET A 321 26.46 -23.39 41.76
N GLN A 322 26.71 -23.38 43.06
CA GLN A 322 27.58 -24.30 43.78
C GLN A 322 26.87 -24.77 45.06
N ILE A 323 26.97 -26.06 45.38
CA ILE A 323 26.29 -26.65 46.55
C ILE A 323 27.06 -27.87 47.08
N GLU A 324 27.08 -28.04 48.40
CA GLU A 324 27.56 -29.27 49.05
C GLU A 324 26.38 -30.21 49.31
N GLN A 325 26.47 -31.46 48.85
CA GLN A 325 25.47 -32.52 49.10
C GLN A 325 26.08 -33.67 49.88
N THR A 326 25.34 -34.24 50.83
CA THR A 326 25.76 -35.38 51.65
C THR A 326 24.81 -36.57 51.46
N PHE A 327 25.35 -37.70 50.99
CA PHE A 327 24.57 -38.91 50.76
C PHE A 327 24.57 -39.80 52.02
N LEU A 328 23.38 -40.19 52.50
CA LEU A 328 23.17 -40.94 53.73
C LEU A 328 23.18 -42.48 53.57
N ALA A 329 23.32 -42.97 52.34
CA ALA A 329 23.35 -44.39 52.02
C ALA A 329 24.38 -44.69 50.92
N PRO A 330 24.98 -45.89 50.90
CA PRO A 330 25.86 -46.29 49.81
C PRO A 330 25.04 -46.67 48.58
N GLY A 331 25.50 -46.28 47.40
CA GLY A 331 24.79 -46.48 46.13
C GLY A 331 25.41 -45.73 44.96
N THR A 332 24.83 -45.91 43.77
CA THR A 332 25.15 -45.09 42.59
C THR A 332 24.00 -44.13 42.35
N TYR A 333 24.32 -42.84 42.34
CA TYR A 333 23.35 -41.76 42.19
C TYR A 333 23.53 -41.09 40.82
N ASN A 334 22.44 -40.88 40.10
CA ASN A 334 22.42 -40.04 38.90
C ASN A 334 22.12 -38.61 39.35
N VAL A 335 23.16 -37.77 39.40
CA VAL A 335 23.02 -36.34 39.72
C VAL A 335 22.72 -35.59 38.43
N GLU A 336 21.61 -34.87 38.39
CA GLU A 336 21.20 -34.01 37.29
C GLU A 336 21.30 -32.55 37.70
N LEU A 337 21.86 -31.72 36.81
CA LEU A 337 21.83 -30.26 36.88
C LEU A 337 21.00 -29.77 35.70
N THR A 338 19.94 -29.02 35.97
CA THR A 338 19.22 -28.22 34.98
C THR A 338 19.61 -26.75 35.17
N VAL A 339 20.05 -26.10 34.11
CA VAL A 339 20.31 -24.65 34.08
C VAL A 339 19.30 -23.96 33.19
N THR A 340 18.88 -22.75 33.59
CA THR A 340 17.95 -21.91 32.82
C THR A 340 18.54 -20.52 32.62
N ASP A 341 18.42 -19.97 31.41
CA ASP A 341 18.90 -18.63 31.07
C ASP A 341 17.85 -17.51 31.19
N GLU A 342 18.27 -16.26 31.00
CA GLU A 342 17.39 -15.08 31.06
C GLU A 342 16.36 -15.01 29.91
N ALA A 343 16.50 -15.84 28.88
CA ALA A 343 15.48 -16.03 27.84
C ALA A 343 14.46 -17.14 28.21
N GLY A 344 14.63 -17.79 29.36
CA GLY A 344 13.78 -18.90 29.82
C GLY A 344 14.07 -20.23 29.14
N LEU A 345 15.16 -20.35 28.38
CA LEU A 345 15.60 -21.60 27.78
C LEU A 345 16.37 -22.42 28.81
N SER A 346 16.14 -23.72 28.83
CA SER A 346 16.74 -24.63 29.80
C SER A 346 17.39 -25.85 29.15
N SER A 347 18.39 -26.40 29.83
CA SER A 347 19.12 -27.59 29.41
C SER A 347 19.62 -28.34 30.64
N SER A 348 19.77 -29.66 30.55
CA SER A 348 20.30 -30.47 31.66
C SER A 348 21.50 -31.32 31.28
N ALA A 349 22.33 -31.59 32.29
CA ALA A 349 23.42 -32.55 32.25
C ALA A 349 23.21 -33.56 33.37
N THR A 350 23.60 -34.82 33.15
CA THR A 350 23.54 -35.89 34.15
C THR A 350 24.90 -36.52 34.35
N LYS A 351 25.28 -36.75 35.61
CA LYS A 351 26.54 -37.37 36.00
C LYS A 351 26.31 -38.45 37.06
N GLN A 352 27.00 -39.59 36.93
CA GLN A 352 26.97 -40.61 37.97
C GLN A 352 27.99 -40.33 39.07
N VAL A 353 27.56 -40.51 40.32
CA VAL A 353 28.41 -40.45 41.51
C VAL A 353 28.22 -41.73 42.31
N VAL A 354 29.32 -42.41 42.65
CA VAL A 354 29.32 -43.67 43.40
C VAL A 354 29.70 -43.43 44.86
N ILE A 355 28.79 -43.71 45.77
CA ILE A 355 28.95 -43.52 47.21
C ILE A 355 29.29 -44.85 47.88
N ALA A 356 30.51 -44.96 48.39
CA ALA A 356 30.97 -46.12 49.16
C ALA A 356 30.46 -46.05 50.61
N PRO A 357 30.26 -47.20 51.29
CA PRO A 357 29.92 -47.22 52.71
C PRO A 357 30.96 -46.46 53.55
N GLY A 358 30.49 -45.70 54.54
CA GLY A 358 31.36 -45.06 55.51
C GLY A 358 32.17 -46.08 56.31
N ALA A 359 33.34 -45.66 56.80
CA ALA A 359 34.16 -46.50 57.68
C ALA A 359 33.48 -46.67 59.04
N GLY A 360 32.61 -47.68 59.15
CA GLY A 360 31.98 -48.04 60.42
C GLY A 360 33.02 -48.36 61.50
N PRO A 361 32.70 -48.11 62.79
CA PRO A 361 33.61 -48.43 63.88
C PRO A 361 33.98 -49.91 63.85
N ALA A 362 35.26 -50.20 64.07
CA ALA A 362 35.77 -51.58 64.06
C ALA A 362 34.94 -52.46 65.03
N PRO A 363 34.58 -53.70 64.63
CA PRO A 363 33.71 -54.54 65.44
C PRO A 363 34.38 -54.87 66.77
N THR A 364 33.77 -54.43 67.87
CA THR A 364 34.20 -54.79 69.23
C THR A 364 33.78 -56.23 69.55
N ASP A 365 34.77 -57.11 69.68
CA ASP A 365 34.62 -58.48 70.19
C ASP A 365 33.92 -58.52 71.57
N THR A 366 32.85 -59.32 71.72
CA THR A 366 32.63 -60.32 72.80
C THR A 366 31.32 -61.13 72.53
N PRO A 367 31.04 -62.29 73.19
CA PRO A 367 30.71 -63.51 72.43
C PRO A 367 29.30 -64.12 72.66
N ALA A 368 29.00 -65.16 71.88
CA ALA A 368 27.90 -66.14 72.05
C ALA A 368 28.04 -67.00 73.34
N PRO A 369 27.05 -67.84 73.79
CA PRO A 369 25.82 -68.37 73.14
C PRO A 369 24.52 -68.02 73.93
N VAL A 370 23.31 -68.64 73.84
CA VAL A 370 22.79 -69.96 73.37
C VAL A 370 21.31 -69.87 72.91
N ALA A 371 20.78 -70.93 72.28
CA ALA A 371 19.34 -71.20 72.02
C ALA A 371 18.78 -72.26 73.05
N PRO A 372 17.45 -72.59 73.18
CA PRO A 372 16.62 -73.15 72.09
C PRO A 372 15.06 -72.98 72.10
N THR A 373 14.45 -73.07 70.90
CA THR A 373 13.17 -73.74 70.49
C THR A 373 11.84 -73.67 71.30
N ASN A 374 10.71 -73.19 70.70
CA ASN A 374 9.63 -74.01 70.04
C ASN A 374 8.30 -73.26 69.71
N THR A 375 7.53 -73.84 68.76
CA THR A 375 6.27 -73.46 68.05
C THR A 375 4.94 -73.61 68.87
N PRO A 376 3.68 -73.40 68.34
CA PRO A 376 3.18 -72.88 67.03
C PRO A 376 1.99 -71.84 67.10
N ALA A 377 1.46 -71.43 65.92
CA ALA A 377 0.23 -70.62 65.69
C ALA A 377 -1.10 -71.43 65.86
N PRO A 378 -2.34 -70.85 65.77
CA PRO A 378 -2.99 -70.68 64.43
C PRO A 378 -4.21 -69.68 64.25
N VAL A 379 -4.63 -69.50 62.98
CA VAL A 379 -5.93 -69.03 62.35
C VAL A 379 -6.54 -67.61 62.57
N ALA A 380 -7.07 -67.04 61.47
CA ALA A 380 -7.97 -65.86 61.34
C ALA A 380 -9.47 -66.21 61.49
N PRO A 381 -10.44 -65.25 61.34
CA PRO A 381 -11.03 -65.02 60.00
C PRO A 381 -11.54 -63.56 59.69
N THR A 382 -12.17 -63.45 58.51
CA THR A 382 -12.83 -62.34 57.76
C THR A 382 -13.85 -61.47 58.55
N ASP A 383 -14.27 -60.24 58.16
CA ASP A 383 -14.94 -59.81 56.90
C ASP A 383 -15.12 -58.27 56.76
N THR A 384 -15.63 -57.80 55.60
CA THR A 384 -15.93 -56.40 55.16
C THR A 384 -17.47 -56.21 55.06
N PRO A 385 -18.16 -55.05 55.31
CA PRO A 385 -18.02 -53.79 54.53
C PRO A 385 -18.36 -52.42 55.22
N ALA A 386 -18.29 -51.34 54.43
CA ALA A 386 -18.47 -49.91 54.80
C ALA A 386 -19.94 -49.49 55.08
N PRO A 387 -20.20 -48.28 55.66
CA PRO A 387 -20.40 -47.10 54.79
C PRO A 387 -20.08 -45.68 55.38
N GLN A 388 -19.96 -44.70 54.46
CA GLN A 388 -20.32 -43.27 54.53
C GLN A 388 -19.78 -42.32 55.64
N ALA A 389 -19.31 -41.14 55.20
CA ALA A 389 -19.15 -39.92 56.00
C ALA A 389 -19.96 -38.77 55.37
N PRO A 390 -20.48 -37.80 56.16
CA PRO A 390 -21.53 -36.87 55.72
C PRO A 390 -21.02 -35.62 54.98
N THR A 391 -21.91 -35.06 54.16
CA THR A 391 -21.82 -33.75 53.54
C THR A 391 -22.08 -32.63 54.55
N ASN A 392 -21.42 -31.47 54.38
CA ASN A 392 -21.90 -30.21 54.94
C ASN A 392 -21.66 -29.05 53.97
N THR A 393 -22.72 -28.27 53.74
CA THR A 393 -22.79 -27.15 52.80
C THR A 393 -22.47 -25.82 53.51
N PRO A 394 -21.80 -24.86 52.85
CA PRO A 394 -21.80 -23.47 53.28
C PRO A 394 -22.47 -22.52 52.26
N VAL A 395 -23.36 -21.64 52.73
CA VAL A 395 -24.02 -20.54 51.99
C VAL A 395 -24.48 -19.49 53.03
N PRO A 396 -24.43 -18.17 52.79
CA PRO A 396 -23.49 -17.35 52.01
C PRO A 396 -22.93 -16.15 52.83
N GLU A 397 -22.02 -15.36 52.26
CA GLU A 397 -21.92 -13.92 52.59
C GLU A 397 -21.65 -13.10 51.31
N LEU A 398 -22.15 -11.86 51.27
CA LEU A 398 -22.14 -10.98 50.08
C LEU A 398 -20.78 -10.26 49.91
N PRO A 399 -20.40 -9.82 48.69
CA PRO A 399 -19.03 -9.43 48.41
C PRO A 399 -18.73 -7.98 48.82
N THR A 400 -17.47 -7.75 49.20
CA THR A 400 -16.85 -6.42 49.24
C THR A 400 -15.85 -6.29 48.09
N GLU A 401 -15.87 -5.15 47.42
CA GLU A 401 -15.06 -4.90 46.23
C GLU A 401 -13.55 -4.89 46.55
N THR A 402 -12.76 -5.44 45.64
CA THR A 402 -11.28 -5.42 45.67
C THR A 402 -10.80 -4.88 44.32
N PRO A 403 -9.81 -3.99 44.26
CA PRO A 403 -9.54 -3.17 43.08
C PRO A 403 -9.00 -3.96 41.89
N THR A 404 -9.24 -3.38 40.70
CA THR A 404 -8.78 -3.84 39.40
C THR A 404 -7.26 -4.06 39.35
N PRO A 405 -6.78 -5.21 38.87
CA PRO A 405 -5.40 -5.31 38.40
C PRO A 405 -5.26 -4.54 37.08
N GLU A 406 -4.19 -3.77 36.98
CA GLU A 406 -3.77 -3.07 35.77
C GLU A 406 -3.27 -4.09 34.75
N VAL A 407 -3.87 -4.12 33.55
CA VAL A 407 -3.51 -5.07 32.49
C VAL A 407 -2.41 -4.46 31.63
N GLU A 408 -1.17 -4.95 31.78
CA GLU A 408 -0.12 -4.69 30.80
C GLU A 408 -0.51 -5.27 29.43
N GLY A 409 -0.19 -4.52 28.37
CA GLY A 409 -0.84 -4.68 27.07
C GLY A 409 -0.57 -5.99 26.34
N GLY A 410 -1.61 -6.82 26.22
CA GLY A 410 -1.67 -7.84 25.17
C GLY A 410 -1.86 -7.20 23.80
N GLY A 411 -0.94 -7.44 22.88
CA GLY A 411 -1.04 -6.96 21.50
C GLY A 411 -2.28 -7.51 20.79
N ASN A 412 -2.89 -6.70 19.93
CA ASN A 412 -4.09 -7.07 19.19
C ASN A 412 -3.81 -8.26 18.24
N PRO A 413 -4.50 -9.41 18.38
CA PRO A 413 -4.18 -10.65 17.66
C PRO A 413 -4.43 -10.59 16.15
N LEU A 414 -5.07 -9.52 15.67
CA LEU A 414 -5.29 -9.23 14.25
C LEU A 414 -4.05 -8.59 13.58
N THR A 415 -3.22 -7.88 14.36
CA THR A 415 -2.07 -7.10 13.85
C THR A 415 -0.86 -7.96 13.55
N GLY A 416 -0.02 -7.51 12.61
CA GLY A 416 1.22 -8.22 12.23
C GLY A 416 1.02 -9.46 11.35
N LYS A 417 -0.17 -9.65 10.77
CA LYS A 417 -0.48 -10.71 9.79
C LYS A 417 -1.16 -10.11 8.56
N ASN A 418 -0.87 -10.68 7.40
CA ASN A 418 -1.65 -10.45 6.18
C ASN A 418 -2.71 -11.55 6.06
N TRP A 419 -3.99 -11.17 6.01
CA TRP A 419 -5.11 -12.10 5.94
C TRP A 419 -5.60 -12.20 4.50
N GLY A 420 -5.25 -13.30 3.82
CA GLY A 420 -5.74 -13.64 2.48
C GLY A 420 -7.13 -14.25 2.57
N LEU A 421 -8.10 -13.68 1.87
CA LEU A 421 -9.50 -14.13 1.89
C LEU A 421 -9.62 -15.51 1.22
N VAL A 422 -10.38 -16.39 1.85
CA VAL A 422 -10.71 -17.74 1.37
C VAL A 422 -12.14 -17.76 0.84
N SER A 423 -13.08 -17.18 1.60
CA SER A 423 -14.49 -17.11 1.22
C SER A 423 -15.21 -15.92 1.85
N TYR A 424 -16.29 -15.48 1.20
CA TYR A 424 -17.16 -14.40 1.61
C TYR A 424 -18.64 -14.79 1.45
N LEU A 425 -19.53 -14.16 2.21
CA LEU A 425 -20.97 -14.43 2.14
C LEU A 425 -21.61 -13.71 0.93
N ALA A 426 -22.18 -14.47 0.00
CA ALA A 426 -23.00 -13.93 -1.09
C ALA A 426 -24.30 -14.75 -1.21
N ASP A 427 -25.42 -14.07 -1.44
CA ASP A 427 -26.76 -14.67 -1.55
C ASP A 427 -27.14 -15.68 -0.44
N GLY A 428 -26.60 -15.46 0.77
CA GLY A 428 -26.85 -16.30 1.95
C GLY A 428 -25.98 -17.57 2.05
N ALA A 429 -24.98 -17.75 1.19
CA ALA A 429 -24.04 -18.86 1.22
C ALA A 429 -22.57 -18.38 1.13
N PRO A 430 -21.59 -19.14 1.68
CA PRO A 430 -20.18 -18.84 1.48
C PRO A 430 -19.76 -19.14 0.03
N VAL A 431 -19.18 -18.15 -0.63
CA VAL A 431 -18.60 -18.23 -1.97
C VAL A 431 -17.09 -18.10 -1.86
N ASN A 432 -16.35 -18.96 -2.55
CA ASN A 432 -14.89 -18.92 -2.58
C ASN A 432 -14.40 -17.75 -3.45
N VAL A 433 -13.22 -17.22 -3.11
CA VAL A 433 -12.54 -16.21 -3.93
C VAL A 433 -12.22 -16.77 -5.33
N ILE A 434 -12.48 -15.95 -6.36
CA ILE A 434 -12.21 -16.26 -7.76
C ILE A 434 -10.72 -16.51 -7.95
N GLU A 435 -10.38 -17.67 -8.53
CA GLU A 435 -9.01 -18.07 -8.80
C GLU A 435 -8.28 -17.01 -9.65
N GLY A 436 -7.06 -16.65 -9.22
CA GLY A 436 -6.28 -15.57 -9.84
C GLY A 436 -6.57 -14.16 -9.32
N THR A 437 -7.61 -13.94 -8.51
CA THR A 437 -7.77 -12.69 -7.74
C THR A 437 -7.03 -12.77 -6.41
N GLN A 438 -6.50 -11.64 -5.95
CA GLN A 438 -5.94 -11.50 -4.60
C GLN A 438 -6.85 -10.58 -3.80
N VAL A 439 -7.45 -11.13 -2.73
CA VAL A 439 -8.21 -10.35 -1.76
C VAL A 439 -7.53 -10.48 -0.39
N GLN A 440 -7.11 -9.35 0.18
CA GLN A 440 -6.26 -9.27 1.37
C GLN A 440 -6.74 -8.20 2.33
N LEU A 441 -6.53 -8.43 3.63
CA LEU A 441 -6.79 -7.48 4.73
C LEU A 441 -5.61 -7.49 5.70
N VAL A 442 -5.07 -6.32 6.02
CA VAL A 442 -3.96 -6.12 6.95
C VAL A 442 -4.41 -5.15 8.04
N PHE A 443 -4.21 -5.51 9.31
CA PHE A 443 -4.50 -4.66 10.47
C PHE A 443 -3.22 -4.01 10.99
N ASN A 444 -3.19 -2.68 11.02
CA ASN A 444 -2.04 -1.89 11.42
C ASN A 444 -2.10 -1.51 12.90
N ALA A 445 -0.93 -1.31 13.52
CA ALA A 445 -0.81 -1.02 14.96
C ALA A 445 -1.39 0.36 15.37
N ASP A 446 -1.71 1.24 14.42
CA ASP A 446 -2.28 2.58 14.63
C ASP A 446 -3.82 2.61 14.55
N ASN A 447 -4.47 1.43 14.52
CA ASN A 447 -5.90 1.24 14.32
C ASN A 447 -6.40 1.56 12.90
N THR A 448 -5.51 1.61 11.91
CA THR A 448 -5.89 1.58 10.48
C THR A 448 -5.88 0.16 9.93
N TYR A 449 -6.56 -0.07 8.82
CA TYR A 449 -6.43 -1.29 8.03
C TYR A 449 -6.28 -0.94 6.56
N ASP A 450 -5.51 -1.76 5.85
CA ASP A 450 -5.29 -1.68 4.41
C ASP A 450 -5.59 -3.03 3.75
N GLY A 451 -5.83 -3.03 2.45
CA GLY A 451 -6.01 -4.26 1.71
C GLY A 451 -6.16 -4.09 0.21
N LEU A 452 -6.26 -5.24 -0.46
CA LEU A 452 -6.55 -5.36 -1.88
C LEU A 452 -7.89 -6.11 -1.98
N SER A 453 -8.86 -5.60 -2.73
CA SER A 453 -10.21 -6.18 -2.85
C SER A 453 -10.40 -7.03 -4.12
N GLY A 454 -9.31 -7.39 -4.80
CA GLY A 454 -9.29 -8.09 -6.08
C GLY A 454 -8.78 -7.19 -7.21
N CYS A 455 -9.40 -6.03 -7.41
CA CYS A 455 -8.99 -5.04 -8.41
C CYS A 455 -8.37 -3.79 -7.79
N ASN A 456 -8.93 -3.33 -6.67
CA ASN A 456 -8.63 -2.05 -6.04
C ASN A 456 -7.95 -2.19 -4.68
N ASN A 457 -7.12 -1.21 -4.35
CA ASN A 457 -6.63 -1.03 -2.98
C ASN A 457 -7.71 -0.31 -2.19
N TYR A 458 -7.87 -0.68 -0.92
CA TYR A 458 -8.78 -0.01 0.00
C TYR A 458 -8.10 0.15 1.37
N SER A 459 -8.56 1.13 2.14
CA SER A 459 -8.14 1.32 3.53
C SER A 459 -9.26 1.89 4.38
N GLY A 460 -9.08 1.85 5.70
CA GLY A 460 -10.04 2.36 6.68
C GLY A 460 -9.49 2.36 8.09
N THR A 461 -10.38 2.55 9.06
CA THR A 461 -10.04 2.48 10.49
C THR A 461 -10.85 1.40 11.18
N TYR A 462 -10.25 0.70 12.14
CA TYR A 462 -10.94 -0.34 12.88
C TYR A 462 -10.88 -0.13 14.39
N VAL A 463 -11.82 -0.75 15.09
CA VAL A 463 -11.78 -0.91 16.55
C VAL A 463 -11.99 -2.39 16.83
N ALA A 464 -11.11 -2.99 17.62
CA ALA A 464 -11.23 -4.38 18.02
C ALA A 464 -10.97 -4.57 19.52
N THR A 465 -11.68 -5.52 20.11
CA THR A 465 -11.43 -6.02 21.47
C THR A 465 -10.92 -7.47 21.38
N ALA A 466 -11.10 -8.28 22.43
CA ALA A 466 -10.75 -9.70 22.39
C ALA A 466 -11.68 -10.52 21.47
N ASP A 467 -12.91 -10.06 21.23
CA ASP A 467 -13.96 -10.78 20.52
C ASP A 467 -14.79 -9.90 19.56
N THR A 468 -14.87 -8.58 19.79
CA THR A 468 -15.56 -7.65 18.90
C THR A 468 -14.63 -7.01 17.86
N LEU A 469 -15.17 -6.72 16.68
CA LEU A 469 -14.50 -6.01 15.59
C LEU A 469 -15.49 -5.07 14.90
N THR A 470 -15.10 -3.83 14.69
CA THR A 470 -15.82 -2.86 13.85
C THR A 470 -14.86 -2.31 12.81
N LEU A 471 -15.25 -2.38 11.54
CA LEU A 471 -14.50 -1.84 10.40
C LEU A 471 -15.22 -0.60 9.87
N THR A 472 -14.53 0.54 9.79
CA THR A 472 -15.04 1.77 9.18
C THR A 472 -14.34 1.98 7.84
N PRO A 473 -15.04 1.86 6.70
CA PRO A 473 -14.48 2.10 5.37
C PRO A 473 -13.93 3.53 5.23
N GLY A 474 -12.73 3.64 4.67
CA GLY A 474 -12.07 4.91 4.35
C GLY A 474 -12.07 5.19 2.86
N VAL A 475 -10.93 4.96 2.20
CA VAL A 475 -10.74 5.20 0.76
C VAL A 475 -10.63 3.89 -0.01
N THR A 476 -11.04 3.91 -1.28
CA THR A 476 -10.87 2.80 -2.23
C THR A 476 -10.43 3.39 -3.58
N THR A 477 -9.48 2.77 -4.26
CA THR A 477 -9.12 3.17 -5.63
C THR A 477 -10.27 2.89 -6.62
N GLN A 478 -10.27 3.51 -7.79
CA GLN A 478 -11.33 3.36 -8.81
C GLN A 478 -10.81 2.78 -10.13
N LYS A 479 -10.01 1.73 -10.05
CA LYS A 479 -9.61 0.89 -11.17
C LYS A 479 -10.79 0.01 -11.59
N ILE A 480 -10.95 -0.20 -12.89
CA ILE A 480 -11.90 -1.17 -13.44
C ILE A 480 -11.10 -2.35 -13.98
N CYS A 481 -11.41 -3.55 -13.51
CA CYS A 481 -10.82 -4.80 -13.98
C CYS A 481 -11.91 -5.65 -14.68
N SER A 482 -11.52 -6.44 -15.67
CA SER A 482 -12.42 -7.33 -16.41
C SER A 482 -11.94 -8.79 -16.49
N ASP A 483 -10.76 -9.06 -15.91
CA ASP A 483 -10.09 -10.35 -15.92
C ASP A 483 -9.50 -10.60 -14.51
N PRO A 484 -9.81 -11.73 -13.84
CA PRO A 484 -10.80 -12.73 -14.24
C PRO A 484 -12.24 -12.17 -14.23
N ALA A 485 -13.12 -12.78 -15.03
CA ALA A 485 -14.53 -12.40 -15.09
C ALA A 485 -15.20 -12.57 -13.71
N GLY A 486 -15.96 -11.56 -13.28
CA GLY A 486 -16.58 -11.52 -11.94
C GLY A 486 -15.77 -10.77 -10.88
N VAL A 487 -14.56 -10.30 -11.19
CA VAL A 487 -13.68 -9.63 -10.20
C VAL A 487 -14.30 -8.37 -9.57
N MET A 488 -15.04 -7.58 -10.34
CA MET A 488 -15.68 -6.35 -9.83
C MET A 488 -16.92 -6.66 -8.98
N GLU A 489 -17.67 -7.71 -9.32
CA GLU A 489 -18.80 -8.20 -8.52
C GLU A 489 -18.33 -8.79 -7.19
N GLN A 490 -17.25 -9.59 -7.20
CA GLN A 490 -16.60 -10.09 -5.98
C GLN A 490 -16.11 -8.93 -5.11
N GLU A 491 -15.41 -7.97 -5.69
CA GLU A 491 -14.89 -6.79 -4.98
C GLU A 491 -16.01 -6.00 -4.29
N SER A 492 -17.09 -5.70 -5.02
CA SER A 492 -18.25 -4.97 -4.50
C SER A 492 -18.94 -5.73 -3.37
N ALA A 493 -19.11 -7.06 -3.50
CA ALA A 493 -19.66 -7.89 -2.45
C ALA A 493 -18.75 -7.92 -1.21
N TYR A 494 -17.44 -8.11 -1.39
CA TYR A 494 -16.45 -8.15 -0.33
C TYR A 494 -16.40 -6.84 0.47
N LEU A 495 -16.24 -5.70 -0.22
CA LEU A 495 -16.17 -4.38 0.42
C LEU A 495 -17.49 -4.02 1.13
N GLY A 496 -18.63 -4.48 0.61
CA GLY A 496 -19.95 -4.32 1.25
C GLY A 496 -20.11 -5.08 2.56
N LEU A 497 -19.35 -6.17 2.78
CA LEU A 497 -19.41 -6.97 4.02
C LEU A 497 -18.57 -6.39 5.14
N LEU A 498 -17.42 -5.75 4.84
CA LEU A 498 -16.52 -5.17 5.85
C LEU A 498 -17.25 -4.30 6.91
N PRO A 499 -18.08 -3.29 6.57
CA PRO A 499 -18.78 -2.47 7.57
C PRO A 499 -19.87 -3.22 8.37
N THR A 500 -20.18 -4.47 8.02
CA THR A 500 -21.14 -5.31 8.77
C THR A 500 -20.47 -6.18 9.85
N ALA A 501 -19.13 -6.19 9.92
CA ALA A 501 -18.37 -6.89 10.94
C ALA A 501 -18.78 -6.44 12.35
N ALA A 502 -18.96 -7.43 13.24
CA ALA A 502 -19.29 -7.20 14.66
C ALA A 502 -18.42 -8.04 15.60
N THR A 503 -18.13 -9.30 15.24
CA THR A 503 -17.27 -10.19 16.03
C THR A 503 -16.26 -10.91 15.14
N TYR A 504 -15.19 -11.42 15.75
CA TYR A 504 -14.17 -12.20 15.06
C TYR A 504 -13.64 -13.34 15.91
N VAL A 505 -13.07 -14.35 15.25
CA VAL A 505 -12.37 -15.47 15.88
C VAL A 505 -11.08 -15.74 15.12
N VAL A 506 -9.94 -15.79 15.82
CA VAL A 506 -8.66 -16.26 15.28
C VAL A 506 -8.40 -17.67 15.79
N ASN A 507 -8.20 -18.63 14.89
CA ASN A 507 -7.87 -20.00 15.21
C ASN A 507 -6.58 -20.41 14.46
N GLY A 508 -5.43 -20.24 15.12
CA GLY A 508 -4.11 -20.49 14.54
C GLY A 508 -3.79 -19.56 13.36
N THR A 509 -3.92 -20.08 12.14
CA THR A 509 -3.74 -19.36 10.88
C THR A 509 -5.04 -18.88 10.25
N GLN A 510 -6.21 -19.22 10.79
CA GLN A 510 -7.50 -18.80 10.23
C GLN A 510 -8.11 -17.63 11.00
N LEU A 511 -8.66 -16.65 10.28
CA LEU A 511 -9.49 -15.56 10.83
C LEU A 511 -10.91 -15.70 10.26
N VAL A 512 -11.89 -15.70 11.14
CA VAL A 512 -13.33 -15.70 10.80
C VAL A 512 -13.94 -14.40 11.33
N ILE A 513 -14.66 -13.67 10.48
CA ILE A 513 -15.41 -12.47 10.86
C ILE A 513 -16.90 -12.76 10.71
N ASN A 514 -17.70 -12.38 11.72
CA ASN A 514 -19.15 -12.52 11.73
C ASN A 514 -19.83 -11.15 11.84
N ASN A 515 -21.07 -11.08 11.33
CA ASN A 515 -21.92 -9.90 11.46
C ASN A 515 -22.63 -9.84 12.82
N GLY A 516 -23.44 -8.80 13.03
CA GLY A 516 -24.22 -8.60 14.28
C GLY A 516 -25.24 -9.70 14.59
N ASP A 517 -25.66 -10.51 13.62
CA ASP A 517 -26.54 -11.67 13.79
C ASP A 517 -25.76 -12.97 14.11
N GLY A 518 -24.43 -12.90 14.19
CA GLY A 518 -23.54 -14.05 14.40
C GLY A 518 -23.30 -14.90 13.14
N VAL A 519 -23.69 -14.42 11.95
CA VAL A 519 -23.45 -15.12 10.68
C VAL A 519 -22.03 -14.81 10.19
N THR A 520 -21.26 -15.86 9.87
CA THR A 520 -19.94 -15.72 9.24
C THR A 520 -20.07 -15.03 7.88
N ILE A 521 -19.43 -13.87 7.76
CA ILE A 521 -19.43 -13.06 6.54
C ILE A 521 -18.13 -13.20 5.74
N LEU A 522 -16.99 -13.41 6.41
CA LEU A 522 -15.67 -13.44 5.77
C LEU A 522 -14.78 -14.48 6.48
N THR A 523 -14.08 -15.31 5.71
CA THR A 523 -13.09 -16.27 6.21
C THR A 523 -11.77 -16.05 5.51
N TYR A 524 -10.68 -15.93 6.26
CA TYR A 524 -9.32 -15.67 5.78
C TYR A 524 -8.34 -16.70 6.34
N ASN A 525 -7.23 -16.89 5.62
CA ASN A 525 -6.02 -17.53 6.13
C ASN A 525 -4.88 -16.50 6.18
N ALA A 526 -4.05 -16.56 7.22
CA ALA A 526 -2.77 -15.86 7.26
C ALA A 526 -1.91 -16.29 6.05
N GLN A 527 -1.26 -15.32 5.41
CA GLN A 527 -0.32 -15.50 4.30
C GLN A 527 1.12 -15.32 4.77
#